data_AF-A0A1V6SP42-F1
#
_entry.id   AF-A0A1V6SP42-F1
#
_cell.length_a   1.000
_cell.length_b   1.000
_cell.length_c   1.000
_cell.angle_alpha   90.00
_cell.angle_beta   90.00
_cell.angle_gamma   90.00
#
_symmetry.space_group_name_H-M   'P 1'
#
loop_
_entity.id
_entity.type
_entity.pdbx_description
1 polymer ?
#
loop_
_entity_poly.entity_id
_entity_poly.type
_entity_poly.pdbx_seq_one_letter_code
_entity_poly.pdbx_strand_id
1 'polypeptide(L)'
;MAETRSPPEFTTASLPALDVHYEHKFKDYDLSDITHIVVHLSDTHIRNIMNSNTDISNEYDNQGYLNIVGKMLSVTFFGNENQLEWLGTERHGRRKFVAFTNIKNKEKWVQNQSLRYGKLKVVEVMFMRANPRETQKIFWRPARKIVFRRVLIKVHNSVERARVQVGTTRADVISQKLAYRLRKGSASA
;
A
#
# COMPACT_ATOMS: atom_id res chain seq x y z
N MET A 1 47.26 15.01 -10.84
CA MET A 1 45.96 14.97 -11.54
C MET A 1 45.06 14.03 -10.76
N ALA A 2 43.98 14.52 -10.16
CA ALA A 2 43.07 13.69 -9.37
C ALA A 2 41.86 13.33 -10.25
N GLU A 3 41.78 12.08 -10.68
CA GLU A 3 40.63 11.56 -11.40
C GLU A 3 39.43 11.55 -10.46
N THR A 4 38.45 12.40 -10.75
CA THR A 4 37.19 12.45 -10.03
C THR A 4 36.33 11.30 -10.54
N ARG A 5 36.39 10.13 -9.87
CA ARG A 5 35.45 9.05 -10.13
C ARG A 5 34.05 9.54 -9.77
N SER A 6 33.18 9.65 -10.77
CA SER A 6 31.76 9.85 -10.58
C SER A 6 31.18 8.77 -9.64
N PRO A 7 30.20 9.10 -8.79
CA PRO A 7 29.55 8.11 -7.94
C PRO A 7 28.93 7.01 -8.82
N PRO A 8 28.86 5.76 -8.35
CA PRO A 8 28.18 4.71 -9.10
C PRO A 8 26.73 5.14 -9.32
N GLU A 9 26.31 5.19 -10.58
CA GLU A 9 24.90 5.28 -10.93
C GLU A 9 24.17 4.16 -10.19
N PHE A 10 23.19 4.52 -9.37
CA PHE A 10 22.33 3.56 -8.71
C PHE A 10 21.62 2.75 -9.79
N THR A 11 22.11 1.54 -10.06
CA THR A 11 21.42 0.55 -10.89
C THR A 11 20.09 0.28 -10.19
N THR A 12 19.03 0.92 -10.67
CA THR A 12 17.68 0.68 -10.19
C THR A 12 17.37 -0.74 -10.62
N ALA A 13 17.48 -1.70 -9.70
CA ALA A 13 17.15 -3.10 -9.97
C ALA A 13 15.77 -3.13 -10.63
N SER A 14 15.71 -3.55 -11.90
CA SER A 14 14.48 -3.49 -12.69
C SER A 14 13.43 -4.37 -12.00
N LEU A 15 12.30 -3.78 -11.61
CA LEU A 15 11.20 -4.55 -11.02
C LEU A 15 10.75 -5.64 -12.02
N PRO A 16 10.43 -6.86 -11.55
CA PRO A 16 9.98 -7.90 -12.46
C PRO A 16 8.69 -7.46 -13.15
N ALA A 17 8.66 -7.54 -14.48
CA ALA A 17 7.49 -7.22 -15.27
C ALA A 17 6.34 -8.20 -14.95
N LEU A 18 5.11 -7.68 -14.90
CA LEU A 18 3.91 -8.48 -14.71
C LEU A 18 3.09 -8.53 -16.00
N ASP A 19 2.73 -9.73 -16.43
CA ASP A 19 1.78 -9.94 -17.51
C ASP A 19 0.36 -10.01 -16.94
N VAL A 20 -0.52 -9.13 -17.41
CA VAL A 20 -1.81 -8.82 -16.76
C VAL A 20 -2.98 -9.44 -17.50
N HIS A 21 -3.70 -10.32 -16.82
CA HIS A 21 -4.87 -11.02 -17.33
C HIS A 21 -6.15 -10.58 -16.59
N TYR A 22 -7.27 -10.58 -17.30
CA TYR A 22 -8.60 -10.34 -16.72
C TYR A 22 -9.69 -11.03 -17.56
N GLU A 23 -10.87 -11.24 -16.97
CA GLU A 23 -12.01 -11.76 -17.70
C GLU A 23 -12.57 -10.70 -18.65
N HIS A 24 -12.81 -11.03 -19.93
CA HIS A 24 -13.27 -10.09 -20.97
C HIS A 24 -14.51 -9.26 -20.58
N LYS A 25 -15.38 -9.78 -19.69
CA LYS A 25 -16.54 -9.05 -19.15
C LYS A 25 -16.17 -7.81 -18.31
N PHE A 26 -14.90 -7.64 -17.96
CA PHE A 26 -14.35 -6.49 -17.24
C PHE A 26 -13.47 -5.59 -18.11
N LYS A 27 -13.48 -5.75 -19.44
CA LYS A 27 -12.67 -4.93 -20.35
C LYS A 27 -12.94 -3.42 -20.23
N ASP A 28 -14.18 -3.05 -19.96
CA ASP A 28 -14.61 -1.64 -19.84
C ASP A 28 -14.49 -1.12 -18.40
N TYR A 29 -13.84 -1.88 -17.51
CA TYR A 29 -13.65 -1.45 -16.13
C TYR A 29 -12.57 -0.37 -16.07
N ASP A 30 -12.96 0.82 -15.65
CA ASP A 30 -12.02 1.94 -15.50
C ASP A 30 -11.04 1.69 -14.33
N LEU A 31 -9.78 1.39 -14.69
CA LEU A 31 -8.68 1.17 -13.76
C LEU A 31 -8.22 2.47 -13.08
N SER A 32 -8.49 3.64 -13.68
CA SER A 32 -8.08 4.93 -13.13
C SER A 32 -8.78 5.27 -11.82
N ASP A 33 -9.98 4.72 -11.63
CA ASP A 33 -10.79 4.89 -10.43
C ASP A 33 -10.48 3.87 -9.33
N ILE A 34 -9.52 2.95 -9.54
CA ILE A 34 -9.16 1.97 -8.50
C ILE A 34 -8.62 2.70 -7.28
N THR A 35 -9.27 2.46 -6.14
CA THR A 35 -8.85 3.03 -4.85
C THR A 35 -8.06 2.04 -4.03
N HIS A 36 -8.32 0.74 -4.15
CA HIS A 36 -7.64 -0.30 -3.38
C HIS A 36 -7.37 -1.54 -4.23
N ILE A 37 -6.23 -2.17 -3.96
CA ILE A 37 -5.83 -3.44 -4.57
C ILE A 37 -5.64 -4.46 -3.45
N VAL A 38 -6.26 -5.62 -3.59
CA VAL A 38 -6.10 -6.75 -2.66
C VAL A 38 -5.40 -7.89 -3.36
N VAL A 39 -4.26 -8.31 -2.82
CA VAL A 39 -3.45 -9.39 -3.38
C VAL A 39 -3.63 -10.66 -2.57
N HIS A 40 -3.84 -11.77 -3.26
CA HIS A 40 -3.82 -13.10 -2.67
C HIS A 40 -2.44 -13.73 -2.86
N LEU A 41 -1.67 -13.81 -1.78
CA LEU A 41 -0.35 -14.43 -1.78
C LEU A 41 -0.40 -15.80 -1.11
N SER A 42 0.21 -16.79 -1.77
CA SER A 42 0.55 -18.09 -1.19
C SER A 42 1.99 -18.04 -0.69
N ASP A 43 2.35 -18.95 0.22
CA ASP A 43 3.73 -19.07 0.70
C ASP A 43 4.72 -19.35 -0.46
N THR A 44 4.28 -20.06 -1.49
CA THR A 44 5.07 -20.29 -2.72
C THR A 44 5.30 -19.00 -3.50
N HIS A 45 4.28 -18.15 -3.66
CA HIS A 45 4.44 -16.86 -4.35
C HIS A 45 5.42 -15.95 -3.62
N ILE A 46 5.31 -15.89 -2.28
CA ILE A 46 6.23 -15.11 -1.45
C ILE A 46 7.67 -15.59 -1.66
N ARG A 47 7.90 -16.91 -1.59
CA ARG A 47 9.22 -17.50 -1.80
C ARG A 47 9.78 -17.21 -3.19
N ASN A 48 8.96 -17.32 -4.23
CA ASN A 48 9.40 -17.04 -5.61
C ASN A 48 9.82 -15.57 -5.78
N ILE A 49 9.03 -14.64 -5.25
CA ILE A 49 9.35 -13.19 -5.29
C ILE A 49 10.64 -12.90 -4.51
N MET A 50 10.86 -13.58 -3.39
CA MET A 50 12.11 -13.44 -2.63
C MET A 50 13.31 -13.99 -3.41
N ASN A 51 13.17 -15.16 -4.03
CA ASN A 51 14.26 -15.81 -4.76
C ASN A 51 14.63 -15.09 -6.07
N SER A 52 13.68 -14.41 -6.73
CA SER A 52 13.92 -13.70 -7.98
C SER A 52 14.66 -12.36 -7.80
N ASN A 53 14.77 -11.88 -6.56
CA ASN A 53 15.40 -10.59 -6.25
C ASN A 53 16.67 -10.86 -5.43
N THR A 54 17.81 -10.91 -6.12
CA THR A 54 19.12 -11.28 -5.56
C THR A 54 19.65 -10.30 -4.51
N ASP A 55 19.11 -9.08 -4.46
CA ASP A 55 19.50 -8.03 -3.50
C ASP A 55 18.86 -8.17 -2.11
N ILE A 56 17.97 -9.14 -1.90
CA ILE A 56 17.27 -9.34 -0.60
C ILE A 56 17.94 -10.43 0.24
N SER A 57 19.19 -10.80 -0.07
CA SER A 57 19.78 -12.00 0.49
C SER A 57 20.04 -11.97 2.00
N ASN A 58 19.87 -10.85 2.73
CA ASN A 58 20.32 -10.80 4.13
C ASN A 58 19.61 -9.87 5.14
N GLU A 59 18.42 -9.32 4.89
CA GLU A 59 17.69 -8.63 5.97
C GLU A 59 16.19 -8.98 5.98
N TYR A 60 15.90 -10.04 6.72
CA TYR A 60 14.57 -10.53 7.00
C TYR A 60 13.89 -9.58 7.99
N ASP A 61 13.15 -8.62 7.46
CA ASP A 61 11.90 -8.25 8.10
C ASP A 61 10.75 -8.72 7.22
N ASN A 62 9.66 -9.19 7.84
CA ASN A 62 8.48 -9.82 7.23
C ASN A 62 7.69 -8.93 6.24
N GLN A 63 8.31 -7.83 5.82
CA GLN A 63 7.78 -6.69 5.08
C GLN A 63 8.49 -6.46 3.72
N GLY A 64 9.69 -7.01 3.48
CA GLY A 64 10.46 -6.74 2.26
C GLY A 64 9.73 -7.14 0.97
N TYR A 65 9.14 -8.33 0.93
CA TYR A 65 8.33 -8.76 -0.22
C TYR A 65 7.04 -7.93 -0.38
N LEU A 66 6.50 -7.32 0.69
CA LEU A 66 5.32 -6.46 0.59
C LEU A 66 5.65 -5.16 -0.15
N ASN A 67 6.84 -4.61 0.10
CA ASN A 67 7.34 -3.45 -0.62
C ASN A 67 7.47 -3.77 -2.12
N ILE A 68 8.07 -4.90 -2.47
CA ILE A 68 8.27 -5.32 -3.86
C ILE A 68 6.93 -5.58 -4.55
N VAL A 69 6.03 -6.35 -3.93
CA VAL A 69 4.68 -6.57 -4.47
C VAL A 69 3.94 -5.26 -4.65
N GLY A 70 4.03 -4.35 -3.67
CA GLY A 70 3.46 -3.01 -3.74
C GLY A 70 3.96 -2.27 -4.97
N LYS A 71 5.28 -2.12 -5.12
CA LYS A 71 5.92 -1.44 -6.25
C LYS A 71 5.57 -2.06 -7.60
N MET A 72 5.66 -3.39 -7.72
CA MET A 72 5.30 -4.11 -8.95
C MET A 72 3.86 -3.79 -9.37
N LEU A 73 2.92 -3.83 -8.43
CA LEU A 73 1.52 -3.52 -8.70
C LEU A 73 1.32 -2.02 -8.98
N SER A 74 2.04 -1.13 -8.31
CA SER A 74 1.94 0.30 -8.57
C SER A 74 2.36 0.63 -10.00
N VAL A 75 3.48 0.07 -10.48
CA VAL A 75 3.93 0.22 -11.87
C VAL A 75 2.94 -0.42 -12.82
N THR A 76 2.49 -1.64 -12.53
CA THR A 76 1.63 -2.40 -13.44
C THR A 76 0.26 -1.75 -13.64
N PHE A 77 -0.36 -1.25 -12.58
CA PHE A 77 -1.70 -0.66 -12.67
C PHE A 77 -1.69 0.85 -12.93
N PHE A 78 -0.60 1.56 -12.62
CA PHE A 78 -0.59 3.02 -12.65
C PHE A 78 0.66 3.66 -13.26
N GLY A 79 1.65 2.88 -13.68
CA GLY A 79 2.90 3.39 -14.26
C GLY A 79 3.81 4.14 -13.28
N ASN A 80 3.58 4.05 -11.98
CA ASN A 80 4.35 4.75 -10.95
C ASN A 80 4.59 3.84 -9.75
N GLU A 81 5.85 3.60 -9.38
CA GLU A 81 6.25 2.69 -8.28
C GLU A 81 5.65 3.04 -6.90
N ASN A 82 5.45 4.33 -6.62
CA ASN A 82 5.10 4.83 -5.30
C ASN A 82 3.60 5.13 -5.15
N GLN A 83 2.76 4.67 -6.08
CA GLN A 83 1.34 5.01 -6.08
C GLN A 83 0.50 4.17 -5.10
N LEU A 84 0.99 3.01 -4.67
CA LEU A 84 0.33 2.17 -3.68
C LEU A 84 1.04 2.22 -2.32
N GLU A 85 0.23 2.38 -1.29
CA GLU A 85 0.66 2.28 0.11
C GLU A 85 0.05 1.03 0.75
N TRP A 86 0.82 0.33 1.58
CA TRP A 86 0.32 -0.83 2.32
C TRP A 86 -0.74 -0.41 3.35
N LEU A 87 -1.96 -0.92 3.20
CA LEU A 87 -3.06 -0.69 4.14
C LEU A 87 -3.07 -1.69 5.28
N GLY A 88 -2.67 -2.92 4.99
CA GLY A 88 -2.63 -3.97 6.00
C GLY A 88 -2.72 -5.36 5.41
N THR A 89 -2.42 -6.31 6.27
CA THR A 89 -2.38 -7.74 5.94
C THR A 89 -3.43 -8.48 6.77
N GLU A 90 -3.99 -9.55 6.21
CA GLU A 90 -4.86 -10.48 6.92
C GLU A 90 -4.54 -11.91 6.47
N ARG A 91 -4.54 -12.86 7.40
CA ARG A 91 -4.32 -14.27 7.09
C ARG A 91 -5.65 -15.01 7.25
N HIS A 92 -6.04 -15.76 6.23
CA HIS A 92 -7.19 -16.65 6.31
C HIS A 92 -6.77 -18.05 5.88
N GLY A 93 -6.56 -18.92 6.87
CA GLY A 93 -5.93 -20.23 6.67
C GLY A 93 -4.52 -20.11 6.07
N ARG A 94 -4.29 -20.79 4.93
CA ARG A 94 -3.00 -20.79 4.22
C ARG A 94 -2.81 -19.61 3.25
N ARG A 95 -3.80 -18.71 3.14
CA ARG A 95 -3.73 -17.58 2.20
C ARG A 95 -3.53 -16.27 2.95
N LYS A 96 -2.60 -15.46 2.44
CA LYS A 96 -2.33 -14.12 2.94
C LYS A 96 -2.97 -13.10 2.00
N PHE A 97 -3.79 -12.25 2.58
CA PHE A 97 -4.47 -11.14 1.92
C PHE A 97 -3.71 -9.88 2.26
N VAL A 98 -3.19 -9.21 1.24
CA VAL A 98 -2.48 -7.94 1.40
C VAL A 98 -3.29 -6.87 0.71
N ALA A 99 -3.71 -5.85 1.46
CA ALA A 99 -4.42 -4.72 0.93
C ALA A 99 -3.47 -3.54 0.75
N PHE A 100 -3.62 -2.86 -0.39
CA PHE A 100 -2.94 -1.62 -0.73
C PHE A 100 -3.96 -0.53 -1.05
N THR A 101 -3.62 0.71 -0.72
CA THR A 101 -4.41 1.91 -0.99
C THR A 101 -3.70 2.76 -2.04
N ASN A 102 -4.44 3.24 -3.03
CA ASN A 102 -3.93 4.19 -4.02
C ASN A 102 -3.84 5.60 -3.41
N ILE A 103 -2.62 6.12 -3.30
CA ILE A 103 -2.31 7.39 -2.61
C ILE A 103 -2.85 8.60 -3.37
N LYS A 104 -2.87 8.57 -4.71
CA LYS A 104 -3.45 9.65 -5.53
C LYS A 104 -4.91 9.91 -5.19
N ASN A 105 -5.61 8.86 -4.77
CA ASN A 105 -6.98 8.96 -4.32
C ASN A 105 -7.07 9.35 -2.84
N LYS A 106 -6.09 9.02 -1.98
CA LYS A 106 -6.08 9.33 -0.54
C LYS A 106 -6.26 10.83 -0.25
N GLU A 107 -5.66 11.73 -1.04
CA GLU A 107 -5.79 13.18 -0.85
C GLU A 107 -7.23 13.69 -1.01
N LYS A 108 -7.97 13.14 -1.97
CA LYS A 108 -9.39 13.48 -2.19
C LYS A 108 -10.30 13.04 -1.03
N TRP A 109 -9.86 12.09 -0.20
CA TRP A 109 -10.65 11.46 0.87
C TRP A 109 -10.53 12.19 2.21
N VAL A 110 -9.41 12.88 2.44
CA VAL A 110 -9.19 13.67 3.66
C VAL A 110 -10.13 14.88 3.66
N GLN A 111 -10.41 15.46 2.49
CA GLN A 111 -11.23 16.66 2.33
C GLN A 111 -12.75 16.41 2.34
N ASN A 112 -13.23 15.24 1.91
CA ASN A 112 -14.67 14.95 1.81
C ASN A 112 -15.10 13.84 2.79
N GLN A 113 -15.48 14.24 4.01
CA GLN A 113 -15.79 13.33 5.11
C GLN A 113 -17.12 12.56 4.97
N SER A 114 -18.05 13.01 4.13
CA SER A 114 -19.39 12.41 3.95
C SER A 114 -19.49 11.39 2.80
N LEU A 115 -18.48 11.27 1.95
CA LEU A 115 -18.50 10.47 0.71
C LEU A 115 -17.95 9.02 0.86
N ARG A 116 -17.64 8.61 2.10
CA ARG A 116 -16.50 7.73 2.40
C ARG A 116 -16.59 6.25 2.05
N TYR A 117 -17.75 5.72 1.64
CA TYR A 117 -17.88 4.27 1.43
C TYR A 117 -18.49 3.87 0.09
N GLY A 118 -19.28 4.75 -0.55
CA GLY A 118 -19.92 4.48 -1.84
C GLY A 118 -18.96 4.54 -3.04
N LYS A 119 -17.77 5.13 -2.88
CA LYS A 119 -16.78 5.33 -3.96
C LYS A 119 -15.59 4.38 -3.92
N LEU A 120 -15.60 3.37 -3.03
CA LEU A 120 -14.52 2.38 -3.05
C LEU A 120 -14.62 1.53 -4.31
N LYS A 121 -13.59 1.59 -5.16
CA LYS A 121 -13.36 0.57 -6.19
C LYS A 121 -12.19 -0.29 -5.74
N VAL A 122 -12.51 -1.52 -5.36
CA VAL A 122 -11.54 -2.50 -4.88
C VAL A 122 -11.40 -3.58 -5.95
N VAL A 123 -10.17 -3.88 -6.33
CA VAL A 123 -9.85 -5.02 -7.20
C VAL A 123 -9.10 -6.09 -6.43
N GLU A 124 -9.38 -7.34 -6.76
CA GLU A 124 -8.60 -8.49 -6.32
C GLU A 124 -7.59 -8.86 -7.39
N VAL A 125 -6.34 -9.06 -6.98
CA VAL A 125 -5.23 -9.52 -7.80
C VAL A 125 -4.75 -10.87 -7.29
N MET A 126 -4.60 -11.81 -8.21
CA MET A 126 -4.12 -13.16 -7.95
C MET A 126 -2.88 -13.41 -8.79
N PHE A 127 -1.79 -13.82 -8.14
CA PHE A 127 -0.60 -14.30 -8.84
C PHE A 127 -0.89 -15.69 -9.40
N MET A 128 -0.68 -15.86 -10.70
CA MET A 128 -0.79 -17.16 -11.34
C MET A 128 0.48 -17.96 -11.12
N ARG A 129 0.37 -19.29 -11.08
CA ARG A 129 1.55 -20.13 -11.04
C ARG A 129 2.29 -20.00 -12.37
N ALA A 130 3.48 -19.42 -12.35
CA ALA A 130 4.37 -19.31 -13.50
C ALA A 130 5.63 -20.15 -13.26
N ASN A 131 6.26 -20.60 -14.34
CA ASN A 131 7.60 -21.15 -14.28
C ASN A 131 8.58 -20.03 -13.88
N PRO A 132 9.57 -20.26 -13.01
CA PRO A 132 10.57 -19.23 -12.66
C PRO A 132 11.29 -18.59 -13.86
N ARG A 133 11.30 -19.27 -15.02
CA ARG A 133 11.89 -18.77 -16.27
C ARG A 133 10.93 -17.94 -17.12
N GLU A 134 9.65 -17.86 -16.74
CA GLU A 134 8.62 -17.13 -17.45
C GLU A 134 8.25 -15.84 -16.71
N THR A 135 7.76 -14.85 -17.45
CA THR A 135 7.22 -13.62 -16.87
C THR A 135 6.08 -13.96 -15.91
N GLN A 136 6.13 -13.37 -14.71
CA GLN A 136 5.12 -13.59 -13.70
C GLN A 136 3.77 -13.03 -14.18
N LYS A 137 2.77 -13.90 -14.25
CA LYS A 137 1.41 -13.52 -14.65
C LYS A 137 0.56 -13.17 -13.44
N ILE A 138 -0.25 -12.14 -13.57
CA ILE A 138 -1.30 -11.81 -12.62
C ILE A 138 -2.65 -11.83 -13.28
N PHE A 139 -3.67 -12.19 -12.50
CA PHE A 139 -5.06 -12.06 -12.88
C PHE A 139 -5.75 -11.07 -11.95
N TRP A 140 -6.52 -10.13 -12.51
CA TRP A 140 -7.32 -9.20 -11.71
C TRP A 140 -8.82 -9.29 -12.02
N ARG A 141 -9.62 -8.91 -11.03
CA ARG A 141 -11.07 -8.72 -11.15
C ARG A 141 -11.59 -7.72 -10.11
N PRO A 142 -12.81 -7.18 -10.28
CA PRO A 142 -13.49 -6.51 -9.18
C PRO A 142 -13.59 -7.41 -7.94
N ALA A 143 -13.40 -6.81 -6.76
CA ALA A 143 -13.39 -7.56 -5.52
C ALA A 143 -14.76 -8.19 -5.23
N ARG A 144 -14.73 -9.43 -4.76
CA ARG A 144 -15.89 -10.13 -4.22
C ARG A 144 -16.39 -9.41 -2.98
N LYS A 145 -17.69 -9.50 -2.72
CA LYS A 145 -18.38 -8.85 -1.59
C LYS A 145 -17.67 -9.07 -0.25
N ILE A 146 -17.13 -10.26 0.00
CA ILE A 146 -16.41 -10.58 1.23
C ILE A 146 -15.07 -9.84 1.35
N VAL A 147 -14.30 -9.77 0.26
CA VAL A 147 -13.00 -9.07 0.24
C VAL A 147 -13.25 -7.56 0.35
N PHE A 148 -14.23 -7.05 -0.40
CA PHE A 148 -14.66 -5.66 -0.33
C PHE A 148 -15.02 -5.24 1.10
N ARG A 149 -15.82 -6.04 1.81
CA ARG A 149 -16.19 -5.78 3.22
C ARG A 149 -14.99 -5.75 4.16
N ARG A 150 -13.98 -6.61 3.94
CA ARG A 150 -12.76 -6.62 4.77
C ARG A 150 -11.92 -5.37 4.55
N VAL A 151 -11.79 -4.92 3.30
CA VAL A 151 -11.12 -3.66 2.98
C VAL A 151 -11.85 -2.49 3.63
N LEU A 152 -13.19 -2.45 3.51
CA LEU A 152 -14.03 -1.45 4.19
C LEU A 152 -13.72 -1.35 5.69
N ILE A 153 -13.71 -2.48 6.40
CA ILE A 153 -13.41 -2.53 7.84
C ILE A 153 -11.99 -2.02 8.12
N LYS A 154 -10.99 -2.43 7.33
CA LYS A 154 -9.61 -1.95 7.50
C LYS A 154 -9.48 -0.45 7.27
N VAL A 155 -10.12 0.08 6.24
CA VAL A 155 -10.16 1.53 5.95
C VAL A 155 -10.81 2.28 7.11
N HIS A 156 -11.97 1.81 7.60
CA HIS A 156 -12.64 2.39 8.76
C HIS A 156 -11.73 2.44 9.99
N ASN A 157 -11.11 1.32 10.34
CA ASN A 157 -10.20 1.24 11.50
C ASN A 157 -8.93 2.08 11.32
N SER A 158 -8.44 2.26 10.09
CA SER A 158 -7.31 3.14 9.80
C SER A 158 -7.69 4.61 10.00
N VAL A 159 -8.88 5.00 9.56
CA VAL A 159 -9.42 6.35 9.72
C VAL A 159 -9.66 6.68 11.19
N GLU A 160 -10.30 5.77 11.94
CA GLU A 160 -10.56 5.99 13.36
C GLU A 160 -9.27 6.13 14.17
N ARG A 161 -8.25 5.30 13.89
CA ARG A 161 -6.93 5.46 14.52
C ARG A 161 -6.29 6.81 14.22
N ALA A 162 -6.37 7.27 12.97
CA ALA A 162 -5.87 8.59 12.60
C ALA A 162 -6.62 9.72 13.33
N ARG A 163 -7.95 9.58 13.52
CA ARG A 163 -8.75 10.56 14.29
C ARG A 163 -8.35 10.63 15.75
N VAL A 164 -8.21 9.48 16.41
CA VAL A 164 -7.77 9.41 17.80
C VAL A 164 -6.41 10.08 17.95
N GLN A 165 -5.45 9.75 17.08
CA GLN A 165 -4.11 10.32 17.13
C GLN A 165 -4.13 11.84 16.96
N VAL A 166 -4.87 12.38 15.98
CA VAL A 166 -5.00 13.84 15.79
C VAL A 166 -5.69 14.51 16.98
N GLY A 167 -6.71 13.87 17.56
CA GLY A 167 -7.40 14.35 18.76
C GLY A 167 -6.47 14.44 19.96
N THR A 168 -5.68 13.40 20.21
CA THR A 168 -4.66 13.37 21.27
C THR A 168 -3.59 14.44 21.06
N THR A 169 -3.03 14.55 19.84
CA THR A 169 -2.04 15.58 19.55
C THR A 169 -2.59 17.00 19.74
N ARG A 170 -3.84 17.26 19.36
CA ARG A 170 -4.47 18.57 19.60
C ARG A 170 -4.69 18.85 21.09
N ALA A 171 -5.12 17.84 21.85
CA ALA A 171 -5.29 17.98 23.30
C ALA A 171 -3.95 18.24 24.01
N ASP A 172 -2.86 17.59 23.60
CA ASP A 172 -1.52 17.80 24.15
C ASP A 172 -0.99 19.21 23.83
N VAL A 173 -1.18 19.68 22.60
CA VAL A 173 -0.80 21.05 22.19
C VAL A 173 -1.61 22.10 22.95
N ILE A 174 -2.91 21.87 23.16
CA ILE A 174 -3.76 22.77 23.96
C ILE A 174 -3.31 22.78 25.42
N SER A 175 -2.99 21.61 25.98
CA SER A 175 -2.53 21.46 27.38
C SER A 175 -1.17 22.14 27.60
N GLN A 176 -0.22 21.99 26.66
CA GLN A 176 1.06 22.70 26.71
C GLN A 176 0.89 24.22 26.57
N LYS A 177 -0.01 24.68 25.70
CA LYS A 177 -0.30 26.11 25.52
C LYS A 177 -0.97 26.73 26.74
N LEU A 178 -1.86 25.99 27.41
CA LEU A 178 -2.47 26.39 28.68
C LEU A 178 -1.44 26.43 29.82
N ALA A 179 -0.59 25.41 29.93
CA ALA A 179 0.49 25.37 30.92
C ALA A 179 1.50 26.52 30.75
N TYR A 180 1.82 26.90 29.50
CA TYR A 180 2.68 28.04 29.21
C TYR A 180 2.04 29.40 29.59
N ARG A 181 0.72 29.55 29.41
CA ARG A 181 -0.01 30.77 29.81
C ARG A 181 -0.12 30.90 31.33
N LEU A 182 -0.35 29.81 32.05
CA LEU A 182 -0.37 29.80 33.52
C LEU A 182 0.98 30.20 34.12
N ARG A 183 2.11 29.73 33.55
CA ARG A 183 3.45 30.14 34.00
C ARG A 183 3.77 31.62 33.79
N LYS A 184 3.20 32.27 32.78
CA LYS A 184 3.40 33.72 32.53
C LYS A 184 2.49 34.62 33.37
N GLY A 185 1.40 34.09 33.93
CA GLY A 185 0.48 34.84 34.79
C GLY A 185 0.88 34.93 36.27
N SER A 186 1.89 34.18 36.71
CA SER A 186 2.30 34.10 38.12
C SER A 186 3.46 35.03 38.51
N ALA A 187 3.86 35.96 37.63
CA ALA A 187 4.90 36.96 37.91
C ALA A 187 4.31 38.38 37.91
N SER A 188 3.38 38.64 38.83
CA SER A 188 2.99 39.98 39.26
C SER A 188 2.19 39.85 40.56
N ALA A 189 2.91 39.81 41.67
CA ALA A 189 2.44 40.16 43.01
C ALA A 189 3.65 40.71 43.77
#